data_AF-A0A178AMG8-F1
#
_entry.id   AF-A0A178AMG8-F1
#
_cell.length_a   1.000
_cell.length_b   1.000
_cell.length_c   1.000
_cell.angle_alpha   90.00
_cell.angle_beta   90.00
_cell.angle_gamma   90.00
#
_symmetry.space_group_name_H-M   'P 1'
#
loop_
_entity.id
_entity.type
_entity.pdbx_description
1 polymer ?
#
loop_
_entity_poly.entity_id
_entity_poly.type
_entity_poly.pdbx_seq_one_letter_code
_entity_poly.pdbx_strand_id
1 'polypeptide(L)'
;MAILQDLPAELLELIYRSLASIDDVHSFGRSCRKSHLVIQRPRIYVSIMRSVIAKAPQHRYEHQLCKMLDLHREVVKSVRDGTISRLPATQAGPQGYIFNSWETALAFATTPTACSHATCPNCLSDETVYEILARYQGLRVLEYIWLERQLTASDYFSVDESPTACALDLEHAFKVVVNRNELYRDGEIPTRRSTTPETQHYKALNADERARFHAAVTHVWLMNEIRWVLTHFAYPTRFDVQIHLLENCKDNIAKQRREPLLDELDQYAVFRFMYHHLLPVHGAYLADEDIAQLPFTFSSNFTKDFGFTTRLLQLFITTGQTYFQPPDLIDLIVRCKNSQHIPYSPLEIPTSTTKWQHPSPSFAFPRTLVPDIFDDRNKRLLQQASLTHLNLIARSSFHQTRHVLSPAIVAPTGPNAPTVAFMMRDHANDYFLDRAMVAFEVDEAKDDVRLNKIRDVFPKEWDDTMWCIWWWANSEDKARAKMERWREKMPVVPKTRRLAPPGSF
;
A
#
# COMPACT_ATOMS: atom_id res chain seq x y z
N MET A 1 0.76 49.65 11.88
CA MET A 1 0.74 48.18 11.68
C MET A 1 2.17 47.73 11.53
N ALA A 2 2.63 46.74 12.31
CA ALA A 2 3.98 46.20 12.15
C ALA A 2 4.07 45.50 10.79
N ILE A 3 5.06 45.88 9.97
CA ILE A 3 5.32 45.22 8.70
C ILE A 3 6.18 43.99 9.00
N LEU A 4 5.95 42.86 8.32
CA LEU A 4 6.76 41.63 8.46
C LEU A 4 8.28 41.88 8.38
N GLN A 5 8.69 42.91 7.65
CA GLN A 5 10.08 43.35 7.49
C GLN A 5 10.66 43.99 8.76
N ASP A 6 9.82 44.46 9.69
CA ASP A 6 10.24 45.10 10.93
C ASP A 6 10.51 44.08 12.04
N LEU A 7 9.99 42.84 11.90
CA LEU A 7 10.16 41.80 12.91
C LEU A 7 11.61 41.33 13.02
N PRO A 8 12.21 41.23 14.22
CA PRO A 8 13.53 40.65 14.41
C PRO A 8 13.56 39.16 13.96
N ALA A 9 14.75 38.66 13.62
CA ALA A 9 14.92 37.33 13.03
C ALA A 9 14.44 36.22 13.97
N GLU A 10 14.59 36.43 15.27
CA GLU A 10 14.18 35.53 16.34
C GLU A 10 12.65 35.38 16.37
N LEU A 11 11.90 36.48 16.18
CA LEU A 11 10.43 36.42 16.08
C LEU A 11 9.99 35.73 14.79
N LEU A 12 10.69 35.95 13.67
CA LEU A 12 10.41 35.24 12.42
C LEU A 12 10.64 33.73 12.57
N GLU A 13 11.72 33.31 13.24
CA GLU A 13 11.99 31.90 13.54
C GLU A 13 10.89 31.27 14.41
N LEU A 14 10.38 32.00 15.41
CA LEU A 14 9.24 31.54 16.22
C LEU A 14 7.97 31.39 15.38
N ILE A 15 7.69 32.34 14.48
CA ILE A 15 6.56 32.23 13.53
C ILE A 15 6.73 30.98 12.67
N TYR A 16 7.91 30.77 12.07
CA TYR A 16 8.19 29.58 11.27
C TYR A 16 7.93 28.26 12.00
N ARG A 17 8.38 28.15 13.26
CA ARG A 17 8.18 26.95 14.10
C ARG A 17 6.72 26.70 14.50
N SER A 18 5.86 27.70 14.32
CA SER A 18 4.41 27.63 14.60
C SER A 18 3.56 27.32 13.37
N LEU A 19 4.16 27.30 12.17
CA LEU A 19 3.45 26.96 10.95
C LEU A 19 2.99 25.50 10.93
N ALA A 20 1.89 25.23 10.23
CA ALA A 20 1.20 23.95 10.26
C ALA A 20 1.77 22.91 9.28
N SER A 21 2.51 23.34 8.25
CA SER A 21 3.01 22.45 7.22
C SER A 21 4.35 22.90 6.60
N ILE A 22 5.02 21.97 5.93
CA ILE A 22 6.22 22.26 5.12
C ILE A 22 5.88 23.28 4.01
N ASP A 23 4.70 23.14 3.40
CA ASP A 23 4.23 24.07 2.36
C ASP A 23 4.10 25.50 2.90
N ASP A 24 3.58 25.67 4.12
CA ASP A 24 3.45 26.98 4.77
C ASP A 24 4.82 27.61 5.02
N VAL A 25 5.82 26.83 5.45
CA VAL A 25 7.20 27.31 5.62
C VAL A 25 7.75 27.85 4.30
N HIS A 26 7.60 27.09 3.21
CA HIS A 26 8.09 27.49 1.90
C HIS A 26 7.29 28.67 1.32
N SER A 27 5.98 28.75 1.61
CA SER A 27 5.12 29.88 1.22
C SER A 27 5.52 31.16 1.96
N PHE A 28 5.68 31.09 3.29
CA PHE A 28 6.08 32.23 4.12
C PHE A 28 7.49 32.73 3.79
N GLY A 29 8.41 31.81 3.45
CA GLY A 29 9.74 32.15 2.93
C GLY A 29 9.75 32.84 1.58
N ARG A 30 8.66 32.79 0.82
CA ARG A 30 8.51 33.52 -0.45
C ARG A 30 7.83 34.89 -0.28
N SER A 31 7.29 35.19 0.90
CA SER A 31 6.52 36.42 1.13
C SER A 31 7.37 37.70 1.14
N CYS A 32 8.60 37.66 1.68
CA CYS A 32 9.52 38.80 1.59
C CYS A 32 10.99 38.38 1.74
N ARG A 33 11.91 39.30 1.42
CA ARG A 33 13.36 39.05 1.51
C ARG A 33 13.79 38.64 2.93
N LYS A 34 13.23 39.24 3.98
CA LYS A 34 13.64 38.98 5.36
C LYS A 34 13.24 37.57 5.82
N SER A 35 12.03 37.12 5.49
CA SER A 35 11.60 35.75 5.79
C SER A 35 12.43 34.73 5.00
N HIS A 36 12.70 34.99 3.71
CA HIS A 36 13.58 34.16 2.90
C HIS A 36 14.99 33.99 3.51
N LEU A 37 15.59 35.06 4.03
CA LEU A 37 16.92 35.01 4.66
C LEU A 37 16.97 34.11 5.91
N VAL A 38 15.85 33.89 6.60
CA VAL A 38 15.80 32.97 7.76
C VAL A 38 15.97 31.53 7.29
N ILE A 39 15.20 31.12 6.27
CA ILE A 39 15.25 29.73 5.75
C ILE A 39 16.48 29.44 4.88
N GLN A 40 17.22 30.46 4.45
CA GLN A 40 18.53 30.27 3.81
C GLN A 40 19.62 29.79 4.78
N ARG A 41 19.41 29.90 6.10
CA ARG A 41 20.39 29.45 7.11
C ARG A 41 20.15 27.96 7.40
N PRO A 42 21.06 27.03 7.03
CA PRO A 42 20.78 25.60 7.06
C PRO A 42 20.37 25.07 8.44
N ARG A 43 21.09 25.46 9.50
CA ARG A 43 20.77 25.04 10.88
C ARG A 43 19.39 25.51 11.35
N ILE A 44 19.00 26.73 10.97
CA ILE A 44 17.70 27.30 11.34
C ILE A 44 16.61 26.61 10.52
N TYR A 45 16.82 26.41 9.22
CA TYR A 45 15.89 25.69 8.35
C TYR A 45 15.57 24.29 8.89
N VAL A 46 16.59 23.49 9.20
CA VAL A 46 16.38 22.14 9.72
C VAL A 46 15.68 22.17 11.08
N SER A 47 16.01 23.12 11.95
CA SER A 47 15.31 23.30 13.23
C SER A 47 13.84 23.68 13.06
N ILE A 48 13.51 24.54 12.09
CA ILE A 48 12.14 24.89 11.73
C ILE A 48 11.40 23.65 11.23
N MET A 49 11.99 22.94 10.27
CA MET A 49 11.37 21.77 9.66
C MET A 49 11.14 20.64 10.66
N ARG A 50 12.10 20.41 11.56
CA ARG A 50 11.93 19.48 12.69
C ARG A 50 10.70 19.81 13.53
N SER A 51 10.53 21.09 13.91
CA SER A 51 9.37 21.54 14.68
C SER A 51 8.06 21.34 13.94
N VAL A 52 8.02 21.62 12.64
CA VAL A 52 6.84 21.46 11.80
C VAL A 52 6.50 19.98 11.64
N ILE A 53 7.46 19.15 11.26
CA ILE A 53 7.29 17.69 11.09
C ILE A 53 6.79 17.05 12.37
N ALA A 54 7.34 17.42 13.53
CA ALA A 54 6.96 16.85 14.82
C ALA A 54 5.50 17.17 15.22
N LYS A 55 4.92 18.27 14.73
CA LYS A 55 3.57 18.72 15.11
C LYS A 55 2.51 18.38 14.05
N ALA A 56 2.90 18.33 12.78
CA ALA A 56 1.95 18.32 11.70
C ALA A 56 1.37 16.91 11.45
N PRO A 57 0.04 16.77 11.39
CA PRO A 57 -0.63 15.47 11.36
C PRO A 57 -0.28 14.60 10.16
N GLN A 58 0.07 15.20 9.02
CA GLN A 58 0.44 14.47 7.81
C GLN A 58 1.71 13.63 7.96
N HIS A 59 2.55 13.92 8.97
CA HIS A 59 3.82 13.22 9.19
C HIS A 59 3.78 12.20 10.33
N ARG A 60 2.59 11.87 10.86
CA ARG A 60 2.43 11.00 12.04
C ARG A 60 3.03 9.60 11.89
N TYR A 61 3.11 9.06 10.68
CA TYR A 61 3.73 7.77 10.39
C TYR A 61 5.18 7.88 9.86
N GLU A 62 5.64 9.07 9.53
CA GLU A 62 6.92 9.28 8.82
C GLU A 62 8.12 8.84 9.65
N HIS A 63 8.06 9.08 10.95
CA HIS A 63 9.16 8.73 11.83
C HIS A 63 9.28 7.21 12.00
N GLN A 64 8.15 6.49 12.13
CA GLN A 64 8.14 5.03 12.14
C GLN A 64 8.62 4.48 10.79
N LEU A 65 8.20 5.08 9.68
CA LEU A 65 8.65 4.71 8.35
C LEU A 65 10.17 4.88 8.18
N CYS A 66 10.76 5.99 8.65
CA CYS A 66 12.21 6.16 8.62
C CYS A 66 12.94 5.09 9.43
N LYS A 67 12.50 4.78 10.66
CA LYS A 67 13.09 3.67 11.45
C LYS A 67 12.96 2.32 10.75
N MET A 68 11.83 2.07 10.09
CA MET A 68 11.62 0.85 9.32
C MET A 68 12.55 0.76 8.10
N LEU A 69 12.79 1.88 7.42
CA LEU A 69 13.75 1.95 6.31
C LEU A 69 15.20 1.78 6.81
N ASP A 70 15.53 2.23 8.01
CA ASP A 70 16.83 1.95 8.62
C ASP A 70 16.99 0.46 8.96
N LEU A 71 15.97 -0.17 9.58
CA LEU A 71 15.95 -1.62 9.80
C LEU A 71 16.06 -2.40 8.48
N HIS A 72 15.36 -1.95 7.43
CA HIS A 72 15.49 -2.52 6.10
C HIS A 72 16.94 -2.52 5.62
N ARG A 73 17.62 -1.36 5.69
CA ARG A 73 19.03 -1.21 5.30
C ARG A 73 19.95 -2.14 6.09
N GLU A 74 19.69 -2.32 7.39
CA GLU A 74 20.44 -3.24 8.26
C GLU A 74 20.26 -4.71 7.87
N VAL A 75 19.02 -5.14 7.62
CA VAL A 75 18.71 -6.51 7.14
C VAL A 75 19.42 -6.78 5.83
N VAL A 76 19.25 -5.88 4.86
CA VAL A 76 19.89 -5.93 3.55
C VAL A 76 21.40 -6.05 3.66
N LYS A 77 22.03 -5.19 4.47
CA LYS A 77 23.48 -5.20 4.66
C LYS A 77 23.94 -6.53 5.23
N SER A 78 23.23 -7.04 6.24
CA SER A 78 23.56 -8.30 6.90
C SER A 78 23.44 -9.51 5.96
N VAL A 79 22.46 -9.50 5.05
CA VAL A 79 22.31 -10.53 4.00
C VAL A 79 23.42 -10.42 2.95
N ARG A 80 23.73 -9.19 2.48
CA ARG A 80 24.76 -8.95 1.47
C ARG A 80 26.17 -9.33 1.95
N ASP A 81 26.48 -9.03 3.20
CA ASP A 81 27.77 -9.33 3.81
C ASP A 81 27.92 -10.84 4.13
N GLY A 82 26.88 -11.65 3.90
CA GLY A 82 26.86 -13.08 4.20
C GLY A 82 26.77 -13.41 5.69
N THR A 83 26.60 -12.40 6.54
CA THR A 83 26.48 -12.53 8.00
C THR A 83 25.26 -13.36 8.38
N ILE A 84 24.15 -13.16 7.67
CA ILE A 84 22.93 -13.95 7.83
C ILE A 84 22.41 -14.40 6.46
N SER A 85 21.90 -15.62 6.37
CA SER A 85 21.11 -16.05 5.20
C SER A 85 19.62 -15.76 5.38
N ARG A 86 19.14 -15.72 6.64
CA ARG A 86 17.78 -15.41 7.05
C ARG A 86 17.77 -14.82 8.46
N LEU A 87 16.76 -14.03 8.80
CA LEU A 87 16.58 -13.55 10.17
C LEU A 87 16.17 -14.72 11.07
N PRO A 88 16.84 -14.91 12.22
CA PRO A 88 16.45 -15.94 13.18
C PRO A 88 15.04 -15.63 13.70
N ALA A 89 14.23 -16.67 13.86
CA ALA A 89 12.91 -16.60 14.48
C ALA A 89 13.00 -17.20 15.87
N THR A 90 12.53 -16.48 16.89
CA THR A 90 12.44 -17.01 18.25
C THR A 90 11.45 -18.19 18.26
N GLN A 91 11.83 -19.28 18.92
CA GLN A 91 10.96 -20.44 19.11
C GLN A 91 10.13 -20.26 20.37
N ALA A 92 8.86 -20.69 20.33
CA ALA A 92 7.99 -20.64 21.49
C ALA A 92 8.56 -21.49 22.64
N GLY A 93 8.83 -20.84 23.78
CA GLY A 93 9.30 -21.47 25.01
C GLY A 93 8.19 -21.57 26.07
N PRO A 94 8.34 -22.45 27.07
CA PRO A 94 7.36 -22.61 28.15
C PRO A 94 7.19 -21.38 29.06
N GLN A 95 8.10 -20.40 28.98
CA GLN A 95 8.15 -19.20 29.84
C GLN A 95 7.74 -17.91 29.11
N GLY A 96 7.18 -18.00 27.90
CA GLY A 96 6.78 -16.86 27.08
C GLY A 96 7.75 -16.55 25.93
N TYR A 97 7.59 -15.35 25.33
CA TYR A 97 8.35 -14.91 24.17
C TYR A 97 9.46 -13.95 24.59
N ILE A 98 10.72 -14.32 24.39
CA ILE A 98 11.86 -13.40 24.48
C ILE A 98 12.28 -13.07 23.06
N PHE A 99 11.91 -11.89 22.57
CA PHE A 99 12.24 -11.48 21.22
C PHE A 99 13.75 -11.42 20.99
N ASN A 100 14.21 -11.92 19.85
CA ASN A 100 15.60 -11.75 19.46
C ASN A 100 15.88 -10.30 19.03
N SER A 101 17.13 -9.99 18.70
CA SER A 101 17.54 -8.63 18.35
C SER A 101 16.77 -8.06 17.15
N TRP A 102 16.47 -8.87 16.14
CA TRP A 102 15.75 -8.44 14.94
C TRP A 102 14.26 -8.25 15.19
N GLU A 103 13.65 -9.15 15.96
CA GLU A 103 12.26 -9.02 16.40
C GLU A 103 12.08 -7.79 17.30
N THR A 104 13.05 -7.53 18.18
CA THR A 104 13.09 -6.34 19.04
C THR A 104 13.27 -5.07 18.21
N ALA A 105 14.14 -5.08 17.20
CA ALA A 105 14.34 -3.96 16.30
C ALA A 105 13.08 -3.64 15.49
N LEU A 106 12.35 -4.65 15.00
CA LEU A 106 11.06 -4.47 14.33
C LEU A 106 9.99 -3.87 15.26
N ALA A 107 9.87 -4.37 16.50
CA ALA A 107 8.97 -3.79 17.49
C ALA A 107 9.33 -2.34 17.83
N PHE A 108 10.63 -2.05 17.96
CA PHE A 108 11.12 -0.71 18.27
C PHE A 108 10.90 0.27 17.11
N ALA A 109 11.12 -0.16 15.87
CA ALA A 109 10.94 0.66 14.68
C ALA A 109 9.49 1.15 14.52
N THR A 110 8.53 0.33 14.93
CA THR A 110 7.11 0.69 14.93
C THR A 110 6.68 1.46 16.19
N THR A 111 7.53 1.61 17.21
CA THR A 111 7.13 2.31 18.44
C THR A 111 7.08 3.83 18.23
N PRO A 112 5.96 4.51 18.59
CA PRO A 112 5.87 5.95 18.56
C PRO A 112 6.94 6.64 19.40
N THR A 113 7.38 7.81 18.95
CA THR A 113 8.38 8.58 19.69
C THR A 113 7.70 9.34 20.83
N ALA A 114 7.99 8.95 22.07
CA ALA A 114 7.42 9.53 23.29
C ALA A 114 8.05 10.88 23.71
N CYS A 115 8.67 11.59 22.78
CA CYS A 115 9.49 12.78 23.05
C CYS A 115 8.60 14.02 23.16
N SER A 116 8.55 14.65 24.35
CA SER A 116 7.76 15.86 24.59
C SER A 116 8.32 17.11 23.89
N HIS A 117 9.57 17.07 23.44
CA HIS A 117 10.26 18.19 22.80
C HIS A 117 10.19 18.11 21.27
N ALA A 118 9.30 18.93 20.66
CA ALA A 118 9.10 18.98 19.21
C ALA A 118 10.35 19.33 18.38
N THR A 119 11.38 19.91 19.00
CA THR A 119 12.66 20.28 18.34
C THR A 119 13.82 19.36 18.72
N CYS A 120 13.57 18.23 19.40
CA CYS A 120 14.65 17.38 19.88
C CYS A 120 15.42 16.71 18.72
N PRO A 121 16.73 17.01 18.55
CA PRO A 121 17.53 16.43 17.47
C PRO A 121 17.78 14.93 17.67
N ASN A 122 17.74 14.46 18.91
CA ASN A 122 17.86 13.02 19.22
C ASN A 122 16.60 12.24 18.82
N CYS A 123 15.44 12.91 18.80
CA CYS A 123 14.16 12.30 18.45
C CYS A 123 13.92 12.36 16.93
N LEU A 124 14.48 13.36 16.23
CA LEU A 124 14.41 13.48 14.78
C LEU A 124 15.73 14.08 14.26
N SER A 125 16.64 13.24 13.77
CA SER A 125 17.96 13.68 13.28
C SER A 125 17.84 14.64 12.09
N ASP A 126 18.91 15.38 11.76
CA ASP A 126 18.94 16.25 10.59
C ASP A 126 18.73 15.44 9.30
N GLU A 127 19.34 14.25 9.23
CA GLU A 127 19.20 13.29 8.12
C GLU A 127 17.75 12.85 7.96
N THR A 128 17.09 12.47 9.05
CA THR A 128 15.67 12.07 9.02
C THR A 128 14.77 13.23 8.57
N VAL A 129 15.07 14.48 8.98
CA VAL A 129 14.33 15.66 8.49
C VAL A 129 14.45 15.76 6.97
N TYR A 130 15.66 15.65 6.42
CA TYR A 130 15.85 15.72 4.97
C TYR A 130 15.18 14.58 4.21
N GLU A 131 15.20 13.35 4.75
CA GLU A 131 14.47 12.22 4.16
C GLU A 131 12.96 12.49 4.09
N ILE A 132 12.37 13.01 5.16
CA ILE A 132 10.93 13.36 5.21
C ILE A 132 10.61 14.49 4.24
N LEU A 133 11.47 15.52 4.15
CA LEU A 133 11.29 16.61 3.19
C LEU A 133 11.32 16.10 1.74
N ALA A 134 12.29 15.24 1.41
CA ALA A 134 12.42 14.65 0.08
C ALA A 134 11.21 13.77 -0.25
N ARG A 135 10.76 12.95 0.71
CA ARG A 135 9.59 12.08 0.56
C ARG A 135 8.30 12.88 0.37
N TYR A 136 8.07 13.89 1.21
CA TYR A 136 6.90 14.77 1.13
C TYR A 136 6.77 15.46 -0.24
N GLN A 137 7.90 15.84 -0.86
CA GLN A 137 7.91 16.39 -2.22
C GLN A 137 7.75 15.31 -3.29
N GLY A 138 8.44 14.17 -3.17
CA GLY A 138 8.35 13.07 -4.13
C GLY A 138 6.95 12.47 -4.21
N LEU A 139 6.24 12.39 -3.09
CA LEU A 139 4.89 11.83 -2.99
C LEU A 139 3.82 12.66 -3.71
N ARG A 140 4.12 13.90 -4.11
CA ARG A 140 3.21 14.73 -4.91
C ARG A 140 2.87 14.15 -6.27
N VAL A 141 3.75 13.31 -6.80
CA VAL A 141 3.49 12.58 -8.04
C VAL A 141 2.25 11.70 -7.91
N LEU A 142 2.06 11.03 -6.76
CA LEU A 142 0.88 10.19 -6.53
C LEU A 142 -0.40 11.01 -6.35
N GLU A 143 -0.33 12.16 -5.66
CA GLU A 143 -1.44 13.13 -5.56
C GLU A 143 -1.87 13.60 -6.95
N TYR A 144 -0.91 13.99 -7.79
CA TYR A 144 -1.17 14.42 -9.15
C TYR A 144 -1.87 13.34 -9.98
N ILE A 145 -1.35 12.10 -9.95
CA ILE A 145 -1.93 10.99 -10.71
C ILE A 145 -3.32 10.61 -10.20
N TRP A 146 -3.57 10.64 -8.89
CA TRP A 146 -4.91 10.42 -8.34
C TRP A 146 -5.93 11.41 -8.93
N LEU A 147 -5.50 12.66 -9.10
CA LEU A 147 -6.33 13.74 -9.62
C LEU A 147 -6.41 13.78 -11.16
N GLU A 148 -5.54 13.07 -11.89
CA GLU A 148 -5.49 13.08 -13.36
C GLU A 148 -6.83 12.66 -13.96
N ARG A 149 -7.47 11.58 -13.47
CA ARG A 149 -8.78 11.10 -13.96
C ARG A 149 -9.65 10.51 -12.85
N GLN A 150 -10.97 10.50 -13.07
CA GLN A 150 -11.90 9.76 -12.21
C GLN A 150 -11.75 8.27 -12.47
N LEU A 151 -11.35 7.53 -11.44
CA LEU A 151 -11.26 6.08 -11.48
C LEU A 151 -12.60 5.45 -11.10
N THR A 152 -12.85 4.28 -11.65
CA THR A 152 -14.10 3.51 -11.51
C THR A 152 -13.77 2.07 -11.12
N ALA A 153 -14.76 1.28 -10.72
CA ALA A 153 -14.55 -0.12 -10.32
C ALA A 153 -13.69 -0.92 -11.33
N SER A 154 -13.93 -0.72 -12.64
CA SER A 154 -13.20 -1.40 -13.72
C SER A 154 -11.77 -0.90 -13.95
N ASP A 155 -11.33 0.14 -13.23
CA ASP A 155 -9.94 0.62 -13.27
C ASP A 155 -9.06 -0.07 -12.22
N TYR A 156 -9.62 -0.98 -11.40
CA TYR A 156 -8.92 -1.72 -10.36
C TYR A 156 -8.86 -3.22 -10.69
N PHE A 157 -7.68 -3.81 -10.47
CA PHE A 157 -7.41 -5.23 -10.64
C PHE A 157 -6.82 -5.79 -9.34
N SER A 158 -7.41 -6.88 -8.84
CA SER A 158 -6.91 -7.63 -7.67
C SER A 158 -6.64 -9.07 -8.08
N VAL A 159 -5.67 -9.70 -7.42
CA VAL A 159 -5.40 -11.15 -7.57
C VAL A 159 -6.38 -12.03 -6.81
N ASP A 160 -7.18 -11.43 -5.92
CA ASP A 160 -8.21 -12.11 -5.15
C ASP A 160 -9.46 -12.31 -6.00
N GLU A 161 -9.71 -13.56 -6.36
CA GLU A 161 -10.98 -13.94 -6.93
C GLU A 161 -11.51 -15.18 -6.20
N SER A 162 -12.84 -15.26 -6.10
CA SER A 162 -13.63 -16.37 -5.57
C SER A 162 -13.01 -17.75 -5.91
N PRO A 163 -13.24 -18.82 -5.13
CA PRO A 163 -12.81 -20.18 -5.50
C PRO A 163 -13.23 -20.68 -6.91
N THR A 164 -14.04 -19.91 -7.64
CA THR A 164 -14.46 -20.11 -9.04
C THR A 164 -13.62 -19.35 -10.08
N ALA A 165 -12.69 -18.50 -9.66
CA ALA A 165 -11.79 -17.71 -10.48
C ALA A 165 -11.01 -18.58 -11.47
N CYS A 166 -11.38 -18.53 -12.74
CA CYS A 166 -10.60 -19.22 -13.75
C CYS A 166 -9.51 -18.28 -14.29
N ALA A 167 -8.42 -18.81 -14.85
CA ALA A 167 -7.34 -17.99 -15.37
C ALA A 167 -7.78 -16.95 -16.44
N LEU A 168 -8.99 -17.11 -17.01
CA LEU A 168 -9.64 -16.20 -17.95
C LEU A 168 -10.15 -14.94 -17.29
N ASP A 169 -10.72 -15.04 -16.11
CA ASP A 169 -11.27 -13.89 -15.39
C ASP A 169 -10.13 -12.93 -15.01
N LEU A 170 -9.03 -13.48 -14.48
CA LEU A 170 -7.80 -12.72 -14.17
C LEU A 170 -7.17 -12.05 -15.40
N GLU A 171 -7.01 -12.77 -16.51
CA GLU A 171 -6.46 -12.20 -17.74
C GLU A 171 -7.37 -11.07 -18.26
N HIS A 172 -8.68 -11.33 -18.32
CA HIS A 172 -9.65 -10.36 -18.80
C HIS A 172 -9.66 -9.10 -17.91
N ALA A 173 -9.69 -9.25 -16.59
CA ALA A 173 -9.66 -8.13 -15.65
C ALA A 173 -8.38 -7.31 -15.78
N PHE A 174 -7.22 -7.96 -15.93
CA PHE A 174 -5.94 -7.28 -16.17
C PHE A 174 -5.96 -6.49 -17.48
N LYS A 175 -6.40 -7.12 -18.58
CA LYS A 175 -6.53 -6.47 -19.88
C LYS A 175 -7.50 -5.29 -19.84
N VAL A 176 -8.62 -5.40 -19.12
CA VAL A 176 -9.58 -4.29 -18.95
C VAL A 176 -8.90 -3.09 -18.30
N VAL A 177 -8.13 -3.27 -17.22
CA VAL A 177 -7.44 -2.17 -16.54
C VAL A 177 -6.39 -1.51 -17.43
N VAL A 178 -5.57 -2.30 -18.12
CA VAL A 178 -4.54 -1.79 -19.05
C VAL A 178 -5.18 -1.03 -20.22
N ASN A 179 -6.13 -1.66 -20.92
CA ASN A 179 -6.81 -1.06 -22.07
C ASN A 179 -7.54 0.24 -21.68
N ARG A 180 -8.20 0.27 -20.52
CA ARG A 180 -8.87 1.50 -20.05
C ARG A 180 -7.91 2.66 -19.81
N ASN A 181 -6.71 2.36 -19.32
CA ASN A 181 -5.69 3.37 -19.16
C ASN A 181 -5.15 3.87 -20.51
N GLU A 182 -5.01 2.99 -21.51
CA GLU A 182 -4.66 3.37 -22.88
C GLU A 182 -5.75 4.25 -23.51
N LEU A 183 -7.01 3.82 -23.47
CA LEU A 183 -8.15 4.59 -23.97
C LEU A 183 -8.27 5.98 -23.33
N TYR A 184 -7.93 6.11 -22.04
CA TYR A 184 -7.85 7.42 -21.40
C TYR A 184 -6.73 8.29 -21.98
N ARG A 185 -5.53 7.73 -22.19
CA ARG A 185 -4.38 8.46 -22.75
C ARG A 185 -4.64 8.91 -24.18
N ASP A 186 -5.32 8.08 -24.97
CA ASP A 186 -5.70 8.38 -26.35
C ASP A 186 -6.85 9.40 -26.43
N GLY A 187 -7.39 9.83 -25.28
CA GLY A 187 -8.47 10.81 -25.18
C GLY A 187 -9.86 10.24 -25.49
N GLU A 188 -9.98 8.92 -25.64
CA GLU A 188 -11.26 8.25 -25.89
C GLU A 188 -12.14 8.20 -24.64
N ILE A 189 -11.53 8.15 -23.45
CA ILE A 189 -12.23 8.25 -22.17
C ILE A 189 -12.05 9.66 -21.59
N PRO A 190 -13.14 10.37 -21.23
CA PRO A 190 -13.01 11.68 -20.62
C PRO A 190 -12.41 11.59 -19.21
N THR A 191 -11.71 12.65 -18.82
CA THR A 191 -11.12 12.81 -17.48
C THR A 191 -12.11 12.65 -16.32
N ARG A 192 -13.39 13.01 -16.53
CA ARG A 192 -14.48 12.88 -15.56
C ARG A 192 -15.74 12.43 -16.28
N ARG A 193 -16.61 11.68 -15.60
CA ARG A 193 -17.91 11.26 -16.15
C ARG A 193 -18.83 12.46 -16.31
N SER A 194 -19.51 12.55 -17.45
CA SER A 194 -20.56 13.55 -17.67
C SER A 194 -21.77 13.36 -16.75
N THR A 195 -21.99 12.12 -16.28
CA THR A 195 -23.09 11.75 -15.38
C THR A 195 -22.88 12.18 -13.93
N THR A 196 -21.67 12.58 -13.53
CA THR A 196 -21.34 13.07 -12.18
C THR A 196 -20.71 14.46 -12.26
N PRO A 197 -21.48 15.51 -12.65
CA PRO A 197 -20.97 16.85 -12.92
C PRO A 197 -20.26 17.49 -11.72
N GLU A 198 -20.62 17.15 -10.49
CA GLU A 198 -19.97 17.62 -9.27
C GLU A 198 -18.48 17.25 -9.21
N THR A 199 -18.08 16.14 -9.84
CA THR A 199 -16.67 15.69 -9.88
C THR A 199 -15.79 16.54 -10.79
N GLN A 200 -16.37 17.40 -11.63
CA GLN A 200 -15.62 18.31 -12.49
C GLN A 200 -14.79 19.31 -11.68
N HIS A 201 -15.18 19.62 -10.45
CA HIS A 201 -14.48 20.53 -9.55
C HIS A 201 -13.36 19.85 -8.75
N TYR A 202 -13.28 18.52 -8.76
CA TYR A 202 -12.31 17.74 -8.00
C TYR A 202 -10.96 17.68 -8.73
N LYS A 203 -10.31 18.85 -8.85
CA LYS A 203 -9.04 19.04 -9.58
C LYS A 203 -7.84 19.25 -8.67
N ALA A 204 -8.07 19.50 -7.38
CA ALA A 204 -7.04 19.71 -6.38
C ALA A 204 -7.55 19.23 -5.02
N LEU A 205 -6.62 18.77 -4.18
CA LEU A 205 -6.88 18.56 -2.76
C LEU A 205 -6.64 19.86 -1.99
N ASN A 206 -7.52 20.16 -1.04
CA ASN A 206 -7.26 21.20 -0.05
C ASN A 206 -6.15 20.76 0.93
N ALA A 207 -5.74 21.65 1.84
CA ALA A 207 -4.62 21.37 2.75
C ALA A 207 -4.86 20.15 3.67
N ASP A 208 -6.09 19.96 4.14
CA ASP A 208 -6.47 18.82 5.00
C ASP A 208 -6.54 17.52 4.21
N GLU A 209 -7.25 17.53 3.07
CA GLU A 209 -7.36 16.37 2.17
C GLU A 209 -5.98 15.86 1.73
N ARG A 210 -5.06 16.79 1.43
CA ARG A 210 -3.66 16.48 1.11
C ARG A 210 -2.90 15.91 2.29
N ALA A 211 -3.09 16.47 3.49
CA ALA A 211 -2.45 15.98 4.70
C ALA A 211 -2.88 14.53 4.99
N ARG A 212 -4.17 14.23 4.78
CA ARG A 212 -4.75 12.89 4.89
C ARG A 212 -4.21 11.94 3.81
N PHE A 213 -4.20 12.35 2.54
CA PHE A 213 -3.64 11.57 1.44
C PHE A 213 -2.18 11.18 1.71
N HIS A 214 -1.35 12.14 2.11
CA HIS A 214 0.05 11.90 2.45
C HIS A 214 0.21 10.90 3.60
N ALA A 215 -0.55 11.09 4.68
CA ALA A 215 -0.50 10.17 5.81
C ALA A 215 -0.96 8.75 5.44
N ALA A 216 -2.00 8.61 4.63
CA ALA A 216 -2.47 7.32 4.14
C ALA A 216 -1.41 6.61 3.29
N VAL A 217 -0.71 7.32 2.40
CA VAL A 217 0.42 6.76 1.62
C VAL A 217 1.53 6.27 2.54
N THR A 218 1.97 7.11 3.48
CA THR A 218 3.05 6.72 4.42
C THR A 218 2.65 5.54 5.32
N HIS A 219 1.37 5.43 5.70
CA HIS A 219 0.85 4.28 6.43
C HIS A 219 0.92 2.99 5.61
N VAL A 220 0.41 3.01 4.37
CA VAL A 220 0.43 1.84 3.49
C VAL A 220 1.86 1.36 3.26
N TRP A 221 2.79 2.28 3.06
CA TRP A 221 4.21 1.99 2.94
C TRP A 221 4.83 1.42 4.21
N LEU A 222 4.49 1.96 5.38
CA LEU A 222 4.93 1.42 6.66
C LEU A 222 4.48 -0.04 6.85
N MET A 223 3.22 -0.35 6.50
CA MET A 223 2.69 -1.72 6.56
C MET A 223 3.40 -2.66 5.59
N ASN A 224 3.75 -2.17 4.39
CA ASN A 224 4.51 -2.95 3.41
C ASN A 224 5.94 -3.22 3.85
N GLU A 225 6.62 -2.26 4.50
CA GLU A 225 7.96 -2.50 5.07
C GLU A 225 7.93 -3.54 6.20
N ILE A 226 6.89 -3.53 7.06
CA ILE A 226 6.72 -4.56 8.08
C ILE A 226 6.57 -5.94 7.42
N ARG A 227 5.68 -6.04 6.44
CA ARG A 227 5.48 -7.27 5.65
C ARG A 227 6.77 -7.72 4.97
N TRP A 228 7.53 -6.79 4.39
CA TRP A 228 8.82 -7.08 3.76
C TRP A 228 9.81 -7.67 4.76
N VAL A 229 9.98 -7.08 5.95
CA VAL A 229 10.86 -7.63 7.00
C VAL A 229 10.38 -9.01 7.43
N LEU A 230 9.07 -9.23 7.55
CA LEU A 230 8.49 -10.53 7.89
C LEU A 230 8.81 -11.63 6.86
N THR A 231 9.01 -11.29 5.58
CA THR A 231 9.48 -12.26 4.58
C THR A 231 10.91 -12.74 4.81
N HIS A 232 11.73 -12.01 5.57
CA HIS A 232 13.15 -12.35 5.79
C HIS A 232 13.39 -13.29 6.98
N PHE A 233 12.39 -13.51 7.84
CA PHE A 233 12.51 -14.48 8.93
C PHE A 233 12.61 -15.93 8.42
N ALA A 234 13.30 -16.78 9.17
CA ALA A 234 13.55 -18.17 8.81
C ALA A 234 12.26 -18.93 8.42
N TYR A 235 12.39 -19.88 7.48
CA TYR A 235 11.31 -20.71 6.96
C TYR A 235 11.80 -22.16 6.72
N PRO A 236 11.05 -23.20 7.10
CA PRO A 236 9.80 -23.19 7.86
C PRO A 236 10.03 -23.04 9.37
N THR A 237 9.21 -22.24 10.06
CA THR A 237 9.17 -22.12 11.53
C THR A 237 7.72 -21.95 12.00
N ARG A 238 7.42 -22.24 13.28
CA ARG A 238 6.13 -21.86 13.88
C ARG A 238 6.04 -20.33 13.90
N PHE A 239 4.95 -19.80 13.35
CA PHE A 239 4.78 -18.37 13.05
C PHE A 239 4.03 -17.62 14.15
N ASP A 240 3.84 -18.24 15.31
CA ASP A 240 3.10 -17.70 16.45
C ASP A 240 3.79 -16.48 17.04
N VAL A 241 5.13 -16.51 17.16
CA VAL A 241 5.91 -15.35 17.62
C VAL A 241 5.78 -14.18 16.65
N GLN A 242 5.86 -14.44 15.34
CA GLN A 242 5.77 -13.40 14.31
C GLN A 242 4.35 -12.80 14.23
N ILE A 243 3.31 -13.60 14.45
CA ILE A 243 1.94 -13.09 14.57
C ILE A 243 1.83 -12.16 15.79
N HIS A 244 2.38 -12.55 16.94
CA HIS A 244 2.34 -11.70 18.13
C HIS A 244 3.16 -10.41 17.94
N LEU A 245 4.31 -10.50 17.29
CA LEU A 245 5.13 -9.33 16.93
C LEU A 245 4.37 -8.39 15.97
N LEU A 246 3.68 -8.96 14.97
CA LEU A 246 2.83 -8.22 14.05
C LEU A 246 1.67 -7.52 14.77
N GLU A 247 1.01 -8.19 15.72
CA GLU A 247 -0.02 -7.59 16.59
C GLU A 247 0.55 -6.38 17.35
N ASN A 248 1.72 -6.51 17.97
CA ASN A 248 2.40 -5.40 18.65
C ASN A 248 2.72 -4.24 17.68
N CYS A 249 3.20 -4.54 16.47
CA CYS A 249 3.45 -3.53 15.44
C CYS A 249 2.17 -2.76 15.08
N LYS A 250 1.06 -3.48 14.85
CA LYS A 250 -0.26 -2.89 14.56
C LYS A 250 -0.73 -2.00 15.70
N ASP A 251 -0.60 -2.44 16.95
CA ASP A 251 -0.99 -1.67 18.14
C ASP A 251 -0.16 -0.39 18.27
N ASN A 252 1.13 -0.45 17.97
CA ASN A 252 2.00 0.72 18.01
C ASN A 252 1.66 1.74 16.92
N ILE A 253 1.29 1.28 15.72
CA ILE A 253 0.82 2.16 14.63
C ILE A 253 -0.56 2.74 14.96
N ALA A 254 -1.44 1.94 15.57
CA ALA A 254 -2.78 2.36 15.96
C ALA A 254 -2.79 3.58 16.90
N LYS A 255 -1.75 3.71 17.75
CA LYS A 255 -1.57 4.86 18.66
C LYS A 255 -1.40 6.20 17.93
N GLN A 256 -1.07 6.20 16.63
CA GLN A 256 -0.94 7.43 15.83
C GLN A 256 -2.25 7.83 15.14
N ARG A 257 -3.30 7.00 15.17
CA ARG A 257 -4.57 7.32 14.52
C ARG A 257 -5.22 8.54 15.16
N ARG A 258 -5.88 9.35 14.34
CA ARG A 258 -6.61 10.54 14.80
C ARG A 258 -8.12 10.38 14.65
N GLU A 259 -8.55 9.99 13.46
CA GLU A 259 -9.96 9.84 13.09
C GLU A 259 -10.15 8.41 12.63
N PRO A 260 -10.51 7.47 13.53
CA PRO A 260 -10.38 6.04 13.29
C PRO A 260 -11.06 5.55 12.01
N LEU A 261 -12.30 5.95 11.74
CA LEU A 261 -12.95 5.54 10.50
C LEU A 261 -12.31 6.20 9.27
N LEU A 262 -12.05 7.51 9.36
CA LEU A 262 -11.58 8.27 8.22
C LEU A 262 -10.18 7.82 7.77
N ASP A 263 -9.29 7.62 8.75
CA ASP A 263 -7.94 7.11 8.55
C ASP A 263 -7.97 5.76 7.82
N GLU A 264 -8.86 4.84 8.21
CA GLU A 264 -8.92 3.49 7.64
C GLU A 264 -9.53 3.50 6.21
N LEU A 265 -10.53 4.35 5.95
CA LEU A 265 -11.07 4.55 4.59
C LEU A 265 -10.02 5.14 3.65
N ASP A 266 -9.28 6.15 4.11
CA ASP A 266 -8.22 6.80 3.33
C ASP A 266 -7.09 5.81 3.01
N GLN A 267 -6.67 5.01 4.00
CA GLN A 267 -5.66 3.97 3.82
C GLN A 267 -6.12 2.90 2.82
N TYR A 268 -7.37 2.46 2.90
CA TYR A 268 -7.91 1.48 1.97
C TYR A 268 -7.96 2.02 0.53
N ALA A 269 -8.42 3.27 0.37
CA ALA A 269 -8.49 3.94 -0.91
C ALA A 269 -7.09 4.09 -1.56
N VAL A 270 -6.10 4.51 -0.77
CA VAL A 270 -4.71 4.63 -1.21
C VAL A 270 -4.11 3.27 -1.54
N PHE A 271 -4.33 2.24 -0.73
CA PHE A 271 -3.84 0.89 -1.03
C PHE A 271 -4.34 0.39 -2.40
N ARG A 272 -5.65 0.47 -2.65
CA ARG A 272 -6.24 0.05 -3.93
C ARG A 272 -5.71 0.89 -5.10
N PHE A 273 -5.58 2.19 -4.93
CA PHE A 273 -4.98 3.03 -5.96
C PHE A 273 -3.54 2.63 -6.28
N MET A 274 -2.70 2.42 -5.28
CA MET A 274 -1.29 2.09 -5.50
C MET A 274 -1.12 0.69 -6.09
N TYR A 275 -1.81 -0.30 -5.54
CA TYR A 275 -1.50 -1.71 -5.81
C TYR A 275 -2.52 -2.43 -6.69
N HIS A 276 -3.74 -1.92 -6.79
CA HIS A 276 -4.76 -2.46 -7.71
C HIS A 276 -4.97 -1.61 -8.95
N HIS A 277 -4.49 -0.37 -8.98
CA HIS A 277 -4.54 0.47 -10.17
C HIS A 277 -3.14 0.74 -10.75
N LEU A 278 -2.28 1.44 -10.02
CA LEU A 278 -0.98 1.87 -10.56
C LEU A 278 -0.05 0.69 -10.86
N LEU A 279 0.07 -0.28 -9.95
CA LEU A 279 0.94 -1.43 -10.16
C LEU A 279 0.54 -2.26 -11.41
N PRO A 280 -0.72 -2.68 -11.62
CA PRO A 280 -1.11 -3.37 -12.85
C PRO A 280 -0.85 -2.53 -14.12
N VAL A 281 -1.25 -1.25 -14.11
CA VAL A 281 -1.12 -0.36 -15.29
C VAL A 281 0.33 -0.16 -15.69
N HIS A 282 1.20 0.17 -14.74
CA HIS A 282 2.60 0.49 -15.03
C HIS A 282 3.49 -0.76 -15.05
N GLY A 283 3.09 -1.81 -14.33
CA GLY A 283 3.73 -3.12 -14.34
C GLY A 283 3.61 -3.84 -15.67
N ALA A 284 2.61 -3.53 -16.50
CA ALA A 284 2.51 -4.03 -17.86
C ALA A 284 3.75 -3.72 -18.72
N TYR A 285 4.50 -2.65 -18.40
CA TYR A 285 5.74 -2.31 -19.09
C TYR A 285 6.95 -3.14 -18.63
N LEU A 286 6.83 -3.88 -17.54
CA LEU A 286 7.80 -4.89 -17.11
C LEU A 286 7.46 -6.28 -17.68
N ALA A 287 6.39 -6.39 -18.47
CA ALA A 287 6.05 -7.63 -19.13
C ALA A 287 7.08 -7.96 -20.23
N ASP A 288 7.36 -9.25 -20.40
CA ASP A 288 8.31 -9.80 -21.37
C ASP A 288 9.77 -9.32 -21.24
N GLU A 289 10.10 -8.60 -20.17
CA GLU A 289 11.48 -8.32 -19.76
C GLU A 289 12.20 -9.60 -19.28
N ASP A 290 13.52 -9.53 -19.09
CA ASP A 290 14.37 -10.70 -18.79
C ASP A 290 13.78 -11.60 -17.69
N ILE A 291 13.61 -12.88 -18.01
CA ILE A 291 13.06 -13.93 -17.13
C ILE A 291 13.90 -14.07 -15.84
N ALA A 292 15.20 -13.75 -15.90
CA ALA A 292 16.06 -13.74 -14.72
C ALA A 292 15.61 -12.71 -13.67
N GLN A 293 14.72 -11.78 -14.05
CA GLN A 293 14.15 -10.76 -13.20
C GLN A 293 12.80 -11.16 -12.56
N LEU A 294 12.33 -12.40 -12.78
CA LEU A 294 11.24 -12.97 -12.00
C LEU A 294 11.56 -12.85 -10.49
N PRO A 295 10.55 -12.56 -9.64
CA PRO A 295 9.12 -12.49 -9.94
C PRO A 295 8.59 -11.11 -10.40
N PHE A 296 9.47 -10.16 -10.73
CA PHE A 296 9.11 -8.78 -11.03
C PHE A 296 8.80 -8.50 -12.50
N THR A 297 8.79 -9.55 -13.31
CA THR A 297 8.39 -9.56 -14.71
C THR A 297 7.37 -10.67 -14.90
N PHE A 298 6.73 -10.72 -16.06
CA PHE A 298 5.83 -11.83 -16.43
C PHE A 298 5.70 -11.87 -17.95
N SER A 299 5.26 -13.00 -18.50
CA SER A 299 4.95 -13.08 -19.94
C SER A 299 3.63 -12.38 -20.23
N SER A 300 3.55 -11.50 -21.22
CA SER A 300 2.26 -10.96 -21.70
C SER A 300 1.56 -11.90 -22.68
N ASN A 301 2.27 -12.92 -23.18
CA ASN A 301 1.73 -13.86 -24.16
C ASN A 301 0.92 -15.00 -23.50
N PHE A 302 -0.36 -14.73 -23.24
CA PHE A 302 -1.31 -15.71 -22.71
C PHE A 302 -1.68 -16.84 -23.69
N THR A 303 -1.34 -16.72 -24.98
CA THR A 303 -1.70 -17.72 -26.00
C THR A 303 -0.82 -18.97 -25.97
N LYS A 304 0.41 -18.88 -25.45
CA LYS A 304 1.38 -19.99 -25.42
C LYS A 304 1.06 -21.04 -24.35
N ASP A 305 0.84 -20.59 -23.12
CA ASP A 305 0.37 -21.42 -22.01
C ASP A 305 -0.43 -20.53 -21.07
N PHE A 306 -1.74 -20.57 -21.27
CA PHE A 306 -2.66 -19.69 -20.60
C PHE A 306 -2.56 -19.73 -19.07
N GLY A 307 -2.66 -20.91 -18.46
CA GLY A 307 -2.63 -21.02 -17.01
C GLY A 307 -1.26 -20.74 -16.41
N PHE A 308 -0.18 -21.11 -17.11
CA PHE A 308 1.16 -20.77 -16.63
C PHE A 308 1.42 -19.26 -16.68
N THR A 309 1.04 -18.59 -17.76
CA THR A 309 1.20 -17.13 -17.90
C THR A 309 0.36 -16.38 -16.86
N THR A 310 -0.89 -16.78 -16.63
CA THR A 310 -1.74 -16.17 -15.58
C THR A 310 -1.15 -16.35 -14.17
N ARG A 311 -0.48 -17.48 -13.89
CA ARG A 311 0.23 -17.67 -12.62
C ARG A 311 1.41 -16.72 -12.44
N LEU A 312 2.15 -16.43 -13.52
CA LEU A 312 3.24 -15.46 -13.48
C LEU A 312 2.70 -14.05 -13.26
N LEU A 313 1.58 -13.68 -13.89
CA LEU A 313 0.90 -12.41 -13.60
C LEU A 313 0.48 -12.32 -12.12
N GLN A 314 -0.16 -13.36 -11.59
CA GLN A 314 -0.59 -13.40 -10.19
C GLN A 314 0.58 -13.26 -9.21
N LEU A 315 1.69 -13.93 -9.50
CA LEU A 315 2.93 -13.81 -8.77
C LEU A 315 3.49 -12.39 -8.86
N PHE A 316 3.56 -11.80 -10.06
CA PHE A 316 4.04 -10.43 -10.28
C PHE A 316 3.28 -9.42 -9.42
N ILE A 317 1.95 -9.44 -9.49
CA ILE A 317 1.12 -8.46 -8.77
C ILE A 317 1.31 -8.60 -7.25
N THR A 318 1.36 -9.83 -6.76
CA THR A 318 1.49 -10.05 -5.31
C THR A 318 2.90 -9.78 -4.79
N THR A 319 3.92 -10.06 -5.60
CA THR A 319 5.31 -9.75 -5.27
C THR A 319 5.58 -8.25 -5.35
N GLY A 320 5.01 -7.54 -6.33
CA GLY A 320 5.03 -6.08 -6.40
C GLY A 320 4.42 -5.44 -5.15
N GLN A 321 3.30 -5.97 -4.63
CA GLN A 321 2.75 -5.52 -3.35
C GLN A 321 3.65 -5.78 -2.12
N THR A 322 4.53 -6.77 -2.18
CA THR A 322 5.36 -7.21 -1.02
C THR A 322 6.74 -6.59 -1.03
N TYR A 323 7.36 -6.53 -2.20
CA TYR A 323 8.79 -6.34 -2.37
C TYR A 323 9.14 -5.02 -3.03
N PHE A 324 8.20 -4.34 -3.69
CA PHE A 324 8.45 -2.97 -4.11
C PHE A 324 8.59 -2.09 -2.88
N GLN A 325 9.77 -1.50 -2.74
CA GLN A 325 10.01 -0.49 -1.74
C GLN A 325 9.11 0.72 -2.02
N PRO A 326 8.86 1.55 -1.00
CA PRO A 326 8.14 2.80 -1.11
C PRO A 326 8.37 3.58 -2.43
N PRO A 327 9.61 3.96 -2.81
CA PRO A 327 9.82 4.73 -4.05
C PRO A 327 9.67 3.93 -5.35
N ASP A 328 9.69 2.59 -5.32
CA ASP A 328 9.81 1.76 -6.52
C ASP A 328 8.61 1.93 -7.46
N LEU A 329 7.40 2.05 -6.90
CA LEU A 329 6.21 2.28 -7.70
C LEU A 329 6.24 3.66 -8.38
N ILE A 330 6.78 4.69 -7.72
CA ILE A 330 6.93 6.03 -8.30
C ILE A 330 8.00 5.99 -9.40
N ASP A 331 9.14 5.34 -9.17
CA ASP A 331 10.19 5.16 -10.17
C ASP A 331 9.64 4.44 -11.41
N LEU A 332 8.89 3.35 -11.20
CA LEU A 332 8.22 2.61 -12.28
C LEU A 332 7.27 3.51 -13.09
N ILE A 333 6.44 4.31 -12.42
CA ILE A 333 5.53 5.25 -13.08
C ILE A 333 6.29 6.30 -13.90
N VAL A 334 7.31 6.93 -13.30
CA VAL A 334 8.08 8.01 -13.94
C VAL A 334 8.81 7.45 -15.16
N ARG A 335 9.47 6.31 -15.02
CA ARG A 335 10.16 5.66 -16.13
C ARG A 335 9.18 5.20 -17.21
N CYS A 336 8.04 4.62 -16.83
CA CYS A 336 6.97 4.28 -17.76
C CYS A 336 6.50 5.50 -18.57
N LYS A 337 6.31 6.66 -17.94
CA LYS A 337 5.94 7.90 -18.64
C LYS A 337 7.06 8.37 -19.57
N ASN A 338 8.31 8.23 -19.16
CA ASN A 338 9.46 8.66 -19.96
C ASN A 338 9.80 7.71 -21.13
N SER A 339 9.67 6.39 -20.95
CA SER A 339 9.99 5.37 -21.95
C SER A 339 9.05 5.42 -23.17
N GLN A 340 7.94 6.13 -23.07
CA GLN A 340 6.96 6.33 -24.14
C GLN A 340 7.43 7.31 -25.24
N HIS A 341 8.58 7.98 -25.07
CA HIS A 341 9.15 8.86 -26.07
C HIS A 341 10.43 8.24 -26.67
N ILE A 342 10.46 7.99 -27.98
CA ILE A 342 11.69 7.56 -28.68
C ILE A 342 12.71 8.72 -28.59
N PRO A 343 14.00 8.51 -28.26
CA PRO A 343 14.77 7.26 -28.31
C PRO A 343 15.26 6.74 -26.94
N TYR A 344 14.38 6.50 -25.96
CA TYR A 344 14.82 6.01 -24.64
C TYR A 344 14.99 4.48 -24.55
N SER A 345 15.88 4.08 -23.63
CA SER A 345 16.28 2.70 -23.32
C SER A 345 15.12 1.83 -22.79
N PRO A 346 15.21 0.49 -22.93
CA PRO A 346 14.26 -0.45 -22.32
C PRO A 346 14.08 -0.19 -20.82
N LEU A 347 12.88 -0.47 -20.32
CA LEU A 347 12.49 -0.18 -18.94
C LEU A 347 13.13 -1.20 -18.00
N GLU A 348 14.21 -0.81 -17.32
CA GLU A 348 14.77 -1.63 -16.26
C GLU A 348 13.96 -1.50 -14.96
N ILE A 349 13.87 -2.62 -14.23
CA ILE A 349 13.34 -2.65 -12.85
C ILE A 349 14.01 -1.59 -11.98
N PRO A 350 13.28 -0.95 -11.04
CA PRO A 350 13.88 -0.01 -10.10
C PRO A 350 15.15 -0.56 -9.43
N THR A 351 16.18 0.28 -9.39
CA THR A 351 17.52 -0.14 -8.93
C THR A 351 17.54 -0.55 -7.45
N SER A 352 16.61 -0.01 -6.66
CA SER A 352 16.32 -0.43 -5.30
C SER A 352 15.84 -1.88 -5.30
N THR A 353 14.78 -2.18 -6.05
CA THR A 353 14.25 -3.55 -6.11
C THR A 353 15.34 -4.55 -6.50
N THR A 354 16.15 -4.27 -7.53
CA THR A 354 17.23 -5.18 -7.98
C THR A 354 18.34 -5.41 -6.94
N LYS A 355 18.67 -4.41 -6.13
CA LYS A 355 19.71 -4.54 -5.09
C LYS A 355 19.24 -5.33 -3.88
N TRP A 356 17.94 -5.28 -3.57
CA TRP A 356 17.40 -5.73 -2.28
C TRP A 356 16.51 -6.98 -2.43
N GLN A 357 16.63 -7.67 -3.56
CA GLN A 357 15.51 -8.35 -4.21
C GLN A 357 15.07 -9.69 -3.60
N HIS A 358 15.84 -10.29 -2.68
CA HIS A 358 15.48 -11.62 -2.19
C HIS A 358 15.80 -11.86 -0.71
N PRO A 359 14.84 -12.42 0.05
CA PRO A 359 15.07 -12.84 1.43
C PRO A 359 16.06 -14.00 1.58
N SER A 360 16.48 -14.63 0.47
CA SER A 360 17.58 -15.60 0.41
C SER A 360 17.88 -16.00 -1.06
N PRO A 361 19.14 -16.33 -1.42
CA PRO A 361 19.47 -16.97 -2.70
C PRO A 361 18.68 -18.25 -2.97
N SER A 362 18.24 -18.95 -1.92
CA SER A 362 17.38 -20.14 -2.03
C SER A 362 16.00 -19.86 -2.65
N PHE A 363 15.61 -18.58 -2.73
CA PHE A 363 14.35 -18.13 -3.31
C PHE A 363 14.57 -17.40 -4.64
N ALA A 364 15.82 -17.29 -5.11
CA ALA A 364 16.09 -16.68 -6.39
C ALA A 364 15.56 -17.56 -7.52
N PHE A 365 15.01 -16.92 -8.55
CA PHE A 365 14.72 -17.60 -9.81
C PHE A 365 16.05 -18.00 -10.47
N PRO A 366 16.15 -19.18 -11.12
CA PRO A 366 17.41 -19.62 -11.67
C PRO A 366 17.82 -18.71 -12.84
N ARG A 367 18.96 -18.01 -12.69
CA ARG A 367 19.49 -17.06 -13.69
C ARG A 367 19.99 -17.72 -14.98
N THR A 368 20.18 -19.04 -14.96
CA THR A 368 20.75 -19.82 -16.08
C THR A 368 19.68 -20.52 -16.90
N LEU A 369 18.39 -20.17 -16.75
CA LEU A 369 17.33 -20.79 -17.55
C LEU A 369 17.53 -20.43 -19.04
N VAL A 370 17.47 -21.45 -19.88
CA VAL A 370 17.42 -21.38 -21.35
C VAL A 370 16.22 -20.49 -21.76
N PRO A 371 16.23 -19.78 -22.91
CA PRO A 371 15.29 -18.69 -23.21
C PRO A 371 13.80 -19.04 -23.17
N ASP A 372 13.43 -20.33 -23.18
CA ASP A 372 12.04 -20.75 -23.23
C ASP A 372 11.49 -21.11 -21.84
N ILE A 373 10.71 -20.21 -21.25
CA ILE A 373 9.94 -20.47 -20.02
C ILE A 373 8.84 -21.51 -20.21
N PHE A 374 8.49 -21.83 -21.46
CA PHE A 374 7.43 -22.77 -21.79
C PHE A 374 7.93 -24.22 -21.92
N ASP A 375 9.23 -24.45 -21.80
CA ASP A 375 9.77 -25.81 -21.64
C ASP A 375 9.28 -26.45 -20.33
N ASP A 376 8.83 -27.70 -20.39
CA ASP A 376 8.20 -28.38 -19.25
C ASP A 376 9.13 -28.51 -18.03
N ARG A 377 10.45 -28.62 -18.23
CA ARG A 377 11.41 -28.67 -17.13
C ARG A 377 11.53 -27.31 -16.47
N ASN A 378 11.62 -26.24 -17.27
CA ASN A 378 11.66 -24.87 -16.78
C ASN A 378 10.36 -24.49 -16.05
N LYS A 379 9.20 -24.83 -16.62
CA LYS A 379 7.89 -24.63 -15.98
C LYS A 379 7.82 -25.22 -14.58
N ARG A 380 8.27 -26.46 -14.38
CA ARG A 380 8.25 -27.10 -13.05
C ARG A 380 9.12 -26.36 -12.04
N LEU A 381 10.32 -25.96 -12.43
CA LEU A 381 11.24 -25.19 -11.58
C LEU A 381 10.66 -23.82 -11.24
N LEU A 382 10.13 -23.11 -12.24
CA LEU A 382 9.48 -21.83 -12.07
C LEU A 382 8.25 -21.95 -11.17
N GLN A 383 7.39 -22.95 -11.37
CA GLN A 383 6.23 -23.21 -10.52
C GLN A 383 6.62 -23.47 -9.06
N GLN A 384 7.68 -24.23 -8.81
CA GLN A 384 8.17 -24.47 -7.45
C GLN A 384 8.69 -23.18 -6.79
N ALA A 385 9.45 -22.36 -7.53
CA ALA A 385 9.92 -21.07 -7.06
C ALA A 385 8.75 -20.12 -6.79
N SER A 386 7.78 -20.02 -7.71
CA SER A 386 6.55 -19.23 -7.56
C SER A 386 5.79 -19.66 -6.31
N LEU A 387 5.56 -20.96 -6.12
CA LEU A 387 4.85 -21.48 -4.95
C LEU A 387 5.55 -21.11 -3.64
N THR A 388 6.89 -21.12 -3.65
CA THR A 388 7.69 -20.73 -2.48
C THR A 388 7.52 -19.24 -2.16
N HIS A 389 7.58 -18.36 -3.17
CA HIS A 389 7.32 -16.93 -3.01
C HIS A 389 5.91 -16.64 -2.54
N LEU A 390 4.91 -17.27 -3.15
CA LEU A 390 3.52 -17.07 -2.78
C LEU A 390 3.25 -17.49 -1.32
N ASN A 391 3.77 -18.65 -0.89
CA ASN A 391 3.67 -19.07 0.51
C ASN A 391 4.40 -18.11 1.45
N LEU A 392 5.57 -17.60 1.04
CA LEU A 392 6.32 -16.61 1.80
C LEU A 392 5.54 -15.30 1.97
N ILE A 393 4.88 -14.84 0.91
CA ILE A 393 4.06 -13.62 0.93
C ILE A 393 2.83 -13.84 1.80
N ALA A 394 2.10 -14.93 1.57
CA ALA A 394 0.92 -15.29 2.35
C ALA A 394 1.24 -15.31 3.85
N ARG A 395 2.33 -15.99 4.25
CA ARG A 395 2.74 -16.03 5.67
C ARG A 395 3.22 -14.68 6.23
N SER A 396 3.71 -13.77 5.39
CA SER A 396 4.14 -12.43 5.82
C SER A 396 3.00 -11.40 5.86
N SER A 397 1.79 -11.83 5.52
CA SER A 397 0.64 -10.95 5.44
C SER A 397 0.34 -10.27 6.77
N PHE A 398 0.19 -8.95 6.73
CA PHE A 398 -0.28 -8.19 7.87
C PHE A 398 -1.78 -8.40 8.18
N HIS A 399 -2.52 -9.19 7.41
CA HIS A 399 -3.89 -9.60 7.78
C HIS A 399 -3.89 -10.66 8.90
N GLN A 400 -2.78 -11.36 9.11
CA GLN A 400 -2.75 -12.44 10.06
C GLN A 400 -2.98 -11.98 11.49
N THR A 401 -3.70 -12.83 12.22
CA THR A 401 -3.97 -12.73 13.66
C THR A 401 -3.92 -14.13 14.25
N ARG A 402 -4.05 -14.24 15.58
CA ARG A 402 -4.22 -15.55 16.24
C ARG A 402 -5.43 -16.35 15.74
N HIS A 403 -6.42 -15.69 15.13
CA HIS A 403 -7.66 -16.30 14.66
C HIS A 403 -7.74 -16.43 13.14
N VAL A 404 -6.97 -15.62 12.41
CA VAL A 404 -6.94 -15.57 10.95
C VAL A 404 -5.54 -15.91 10.49
N LEU A 405 -5.36 -17.13 10.00
CA LEU A 405 -4.10 -17.59 9.43
C LEU A 405 -4.21 -17.61 7.91
N SER A 406 -3.16 -17.13 7.24
CA SER A 406 -3.08 -17.27 5.79
C SER A 406 -2.91 -18.75 5.43
N PRO A 407 -3.77 -19.30 4.57
CA PRO A 407 -3.66 -20.70 4.17
C PRO A 407 -2.36 -20.92 3.39
N ALA A 408 -1.84 -22.14 3.47
CA ALA A 408 -0.76 -22.56 2.58
C ALA A 408 -1.28 -22.53 1.14
N ILE A 409 -0.54 -21.85 0.27
CA ILE A 409 -0.85 -21.83 -1.15
C ILE A 409 -0.34 -23.14 -1.72
N VAL A 410 -1.25 -23.90 -2.33
CA VAL A 410 -0.97 -25.19 -2.94
C VAL A 410 -1.09 -25.07 -4.45
N ALA A 411 -0.29 -25.85 -5.17
CA ALA A 411 -0.47 -25.98 -6.61
C ALA A 411 -1.82 -26.64 -6.91
N PRO A 412 -2.56 -26.19 -7.94
CA PRO A 412 -3.80 -26.86 -8.34
C PRO A 412 -3.54 -28.33 -8.67
N THR A 413 -4.26 -29.24 -8.00
CA THR A 413 -4.21 -30.68 -8.26
C THR A 413 -5.54 -31.13 -8.87
N GLY A 414 -5.54 -31.54 -10.13
CA GLY A 414 -6.75 -32.04 -10.80
C GLY A 414 -6.70 -31.95 -12.32
N PRO A 415 -7.72 -32.48 -13.02
CA PRO A 415 -7.80 -32.47 -14.48
C PRO A 415 -7.86 -31.04 -15.06
N ASN A 416 -8.39 -30.08 -14.30
CA ASN A 416 -8.43 -28.66 -14.68
C ASN A 416 -7.22 -27.87 -14.15
N ALA A 417 -6.21 -28.53 -13.57
CA ALA A 417 -5.02 -27.84 -13.05
C ALA A 417 -4.34 -26.91 -14.07
N PRO A 418 -4.27 -27.20 -15.38
CA PRO A 418 -3.65 -26.29 -16.35
C PRO A 418 -4.40 -24.98 -16.55
N THR A 419 -5.68 -24.88 -16.20
CA THR A 419 -6.52 -23.69 -16.43
C THR A 419 -6.85 -22.93 -15.14
N VAL A 420 -6.46 -23.46 -13.98
CA VAL A 420 -6.71 -22.88 -12.67
C VAL A 420 -5.46 -22.12 -12.19
N ALA A 421 -5.66 -20.84 -11.83
CA ALA A 421 -4.65 -20.00 -11.17
C ALA A 421 -4.38 -20.50 -9.74
N PHE A 422 -3.40 -19.93 -9.03
CA PHE A 422 -3.27 -20.27 -7.62
C PHE A 422 -4.49 -19.74 -6.87
N MET A 423 -5.02 -20.53 -5.94
CA MET A 423 -6.00 -20.00 -4.99
C MET A 423 -5.26 -19.05 -4.05
N MET A 424 -5.23 -17.78 -4.41
CA MET A 424 -4.57 -16.74 -3.64
C MET A 424 -5.59 -15.69 -3.25
N ARG A 425 -5.56 -15.35 -1.97
CA ARG A 425 -6.35 -14.28 -1.42
C ARG A 425 -5.48 -13.04 -1.30
N ASP A 426 -5.99 -11.88 -1.72
CA ASP A 426 -5.31 -10.60 -1.48
C ASP A 426 -5.54 -10.18 -0.03
N HIS A 427 -4.72 -10.75 0.84
CA HIS A 427 -4.83 -10.48 2.26
C HIS A 427 -4.55 -9.02 2.64
N ALA A 428 -3.78 -8.29 1.84
CA ALA A 428 -3.55 -6.88 2.10
C ALA A 428 -4.85 -6.09 1.85
N ASN A 429 -5.55 -6.39 0.75
CA ASN A 429 -6.87 -5.86 0.47
C ASN A 429 -7.88 -6.22 1.58
N ASP A 430 -7.94 -7.50 1.98
CA ASP A 430 -8.82 -7.94 3.07
C ASP A 430 -8.59 -7.16 4.35
N TYR A 431 -7.32 -6.94 4.72
CA TYR A 431 -6.96 -6.23 5.93
C TYR A 431 -7.50 -4.81 5.90
N PHE A 432 -7.18 -4.03 4.86
CA PHE A 432 -7.63 -2.63 4.80
C PHE A 432 -9.16 -2.52 4.73
N LEU A 433 -9.81 -3.43 4.00
CA LEU A 433 -11.26 -3.56 3.98
C LEU A 433 -11.81 -3.84 5.38
N ASP A 434 -11.35 -4.89 6.05
CA ASP A 434 -11.84 -5.28 7.37
C ASP A 434 -11.59 -4.19 8.42
N ARG A 435 -10.45 -3.50 8.35
CA ARG A 435 -10.15 -2.37 9.25
C ARG A 435 -11.14 -1.22 9.10
N ALA A 436 -11.47 -0.82 7.87
CA ALA A 436 -12.47 0.21 7.61
C ALA A 436 -13.87 -0.20 8.12
N MET A 437 -14.22 -1.48 7.91
CA MET A 437 -15.46 -2.06 8.40
C MET A 437 -15.55 -2.08 9.92
N VAL A 438 -14.52 -2.57 10.60
CA VAL A 438 -14.44 -2.62 12.06
C VAL A 438 -14.49 -1.22 12.66
N ALA A 439 -13.80 -0.24 12.06
CA ALA A 439 -13.83 1.15 12.54
C ALA A 439 -15.24 1.77 12.49
N PHE A 440 -16.05 1.39 11.49
CA PHE A 440 -17.45 1.78 11.44
C PHE A 440 -18.29 1.04 12.51
N GLU A 441 -18.14 -0.28 12.59
CA GLU A 441 -18.90 -1.17 13.50
C GLU A 441 -18.73 -0.85 15.00
N VAL A 442 -17.61 -0.24 15.39
CA VAL A 442 -17.34 0.15 16.80
C VAL A 442 -18.41 1.08 17.35
N ASP A 443 -18.91 2.01 16.52
CA ASP A 443 -19.91 3.02 16.92
C ASP A 443 -21.26 2.80 16.24
N GLU A 444 -21.46 1.64 15.59
CA GLU A 444 -22.69 1.29 14.90
C GLU A 444 -23.84 1.09 15.90
N ALA A 445 -24.99 1.70 15.63
CA ALA A 445 -26.21 1.44 16.38
C ALA A 445 -26.68 0.00 16.13
N LYS A 446 -26.50 -0.88 17.12
CA LYS A 446 -26.70 -2.33 17.01
C LYS A 446 -28.18 -2.77 16.92
N ASP A 447 -29.12 -1.86 17.13
CA ASP A 447 -30.51 -2.22 17.47
C ASP A 447 -31.55 -1.97 16.36
N ASP A 448 -31.17 -1.47 15.17
CA ASP A 448 -32.13 -1.31 14.07
C ASP A 448 -32.13 -2.52 13.12
N VAL A 449 -33.06 -3.45 13.37
CA VAL A 449 -33.30 -4.66 12.55
C VAL A 449 -33.66 -4.33 11.09
N ARG A 450 -34.00 -3.07 10.78
CA ARG A 450 -34.38 -2.63 9.42
C ARG A 450 -33.17 -2.31 8.54
N LEU A 451 -31.99 -2.12 9.12
CA LEU A 451 -30.79 -1.76 8.38
C LEU A 451 -30.02 -3.00 7.91
N ASN A 452 -29.48 -2.93 6.70
CA ASN A 452 -28.58 -3.98 6.22
C ASN A 452 -27.26 -3.92 6.99
N LYS A 453 -26.57 -5.07 7.09
CA LYS A 453 -25.24 -5.11 7.67
C LYS A 453 -24.28 -4.37 6.76
N ILE A 454 -23.44 -3.52 7.33
CA ILE A 454 -22.46 -2.75 6.56
C ILE A 454 -21.58 -3.68 5.70
N ARG A 455 -21.22 -4.87 6.22
CA ARG A 455 -20.38 -5.87 5.51
C ARG A 455 -20.98 -6.35 4.18
N ASP A 456 -22.30 -6.31 4.04
CA ASP A 456 -23.00 -6.77 2.84
C ASP A 456 -23.14 -5.66 1.76
N VAL A 457 -23.16 -4.39 2.20
CA VAL A 457 -23.40 -3.23 1.31
C VAL A 457 -22.11 -2.49 0.97
N PHE A 458 -21.12 -2.48 1.86
CA PHE A 458 -19.90 -1.71 1.69
C PHE A 458 -19.13 -2.06 0.41
N PRO A 459 -18.86 -3.35 0.07
CA PRO A 459 -18.11 -3.66 -1.15
C PRO A 459 -18.75 -3.10 -2.42
N LYS A 460 -20.09 -3.06 -2.47
CA LYS A 460 -20.86 -2.59 -3.64
C LYS A 460 -20.79 -1.07 -3.78
N GLU A 461 -21.00 -0.34 -2.69
CA GLU A 461 -21.03 1.14 -2.71
C GLU A 461 -19.62 1.75 -2.70
N TRP A 462 -18.65 1.04 -2.12
CA TRP A 462 -17.26 1.49 -2.04
C TRP A 462 -16.64 1.61 -3.42
N ASP A 463 -16.82 0.63 -4.30
CA ASP A 463 -16.24 0.62 -5.65
C ASP A 463 -16.64 1.84 -6.49
N ASP A 464 -17.85 2.35 -6.29
CA ASP A 464 -18.36 3.54 -7.01
C ASP A 464 -17.93 4.87 -6.38
N THR A 465 -17.52 4.88 -5.11
CA THR A 465 -17.32 6.12 -4.34
C THR A 465 -15.92 6.28 -3.77
N MET A 466 -15.08 5.25 -3.83
CA MET A 466 -13.73 5.26 -3.26
C MET A 466 -12.87 6.38 -3.83
N TRP A 467 -12.88 6.58 -5.15
CA TRP A 467 -12.04 7.61 -5.78
C TRP A 467 -12.35 9.03 -5.26
N CYS A 468 -13.60 9.30 -4.87
CA CYS A 468 -14.00 10.60 -4.36
C CYS A 468 -13.98 10.72 -2.82
N ILE A 469 -13.32 9.79 -2.11
CA ILE A 469 -13.26 9.73 -0.63
C ILE A 469 -12.92 11.08 0.01
N TRP A 470 -11.94 11.79 -0.54
CA TRP A 470 -11.46 13.07 -0.01
C TRP A 470 -12.56 14.13 0.09
N TRP A 471 -13.52 14.11 -0.84
CA TRP A 471 -14.57 15.13 -0.91
C TRP A 471 -15.84 14.75 -0.15
N TRP A 472 -16.27 13.48 -0.22
CA TRP A 472 -17.49 13.07 0.49
C TRP A 472 -17.22 12.75 1.96
N ALA A 473 -16.06 12.18 2.28
CA ALA A 473 -15.59 11.96 3.64
C ALA A 473 -14.66 13.11 4.04
N ASN A 474 -15.16 14.34 4.04
CA ASN A 474 -14.39 15.51 4.48
C ASN A 474 -14.32 15.61 6.03
N SER A 475 -15.00 14.72 6.75
CA SER A 475 -14.87 14.55 8.20
C SER A 475 -15.36 13.17 8.59
N GLU A 476 -14.96 12.69 9.76
CA GLU A 476 -15.42 11.41 10.30
C GLU A 476 -16.96 11.33 10.38
N ASP A 477 -17.64 12.39 10.85
CA ASP A 477 -19.11 12.44 10.92
C ASP A 477 -19.78 12.29 9.54
N LYS A 478 -19.23 12.95 8.52
CA LYS A 478 -19.74 12.83 7.14
C LYS A 478 -19.50 11.43 6.58
N ALA A 479 -18.35 10.84 6.89
CA ALA A 479 -18.03 9.49 6.48
C ALA A 479 -19.04 8.49 7.06
N ARG A 480 -19.27 8.55 8.38
CA ARG A 480 -20.26 7.73 9.09
C ARG A 480 -21.66 7.93 8.54
N ALA A 481 -22.11 9.17 8.41
CA ALA A 481 -23.44 9.47 7.90
C ALA A 481 -23.66 8.93 6.48
N LYS A 482 -22.63 8.93 5.62
CA LYS A 482 -22.75 8.33 4.28
C LYS A 482 -22.82 6.80 4.34
N MET A 483 -21.98 6.17 5.16
CA MET A 483 -21.99 4.72 5.34
C MET A 483 -23.30 4.22 5.97
N GLU A 484 -23.90 4.97 6.90
CA GLU A 484 -25.24 4.66 7.42
C GLU A 484 -26.31 4.70 6.32
N ARG A 485 -26.28 5.72 5.44
CA ARG A 485 -27.19 5.78 4.28
C ARG A 485 -27.01 4.62 3.31
N TRP A 486 -25.82 4.03 3.20
CA TRP A 486 -25.63 2.82 2.40
C TRP A 486 -26.42 1.63 2.96
N ARG A 487 -26.57 1.53 4.27
CA ARG A 487 -27.35 0.48 4.93
C ARG A 487 -28.85 0.63 4.69
N GLU A 488 -29.34 1.86 4.51
CA GLU A 488 -30.75 2.18 4.23
C GLU A 488 -31.18 1.86 2.79
N LYS A 489 -30.27 1.98 1.81
CA LYS A 489 -30.62 1.98 0.37
C LYS A 489 -31.03 0.63 -0.21
N MET A 490 -30.72 -0.50 0.43
CA MET A 490 -31.13 -1.81 -0.08
C MET A 490 -32.43 -2.27 0.60
N PRO A 491 -33.56 -2.38 -0.12
CA PRO A 491 -34.76 -2.95 0.48
C PRO A 491 -34.44 -4.37 0.93
N VAL A 492 -34.74 -4.67 2.20
CA VAL A 492 -34.79 -6.04 2.70
C VAL A 492 -35.80 -6.76 1.82
N VAL A 493 -35.34 -7.53 0.83
CA VAL A 493 -36.23 -8.43 0.10
C VAL A 493 -36.81 -9.35 1.17
N PRO A 494 -38.12 -9.27 1.47
CA PRO A 494 -38.69 -10.12 2.50
C PRO A 494 -38.41 -11.54 2.07
N LYS A 495 -37.70 -12.32 2.89
CA LYS A 495 -37.57 -13.77 2.67
C LYS A 495 -38.99 -14.28 2.51
N THR A 496 -39.36 -14.62 1.28
CA THR A 496 -40.67 -15.18 0.96
C THR A 496 -40.85 -16.36 1.88
N ARG A 497 -41.81 -16.26 2.81
CA ARG A 497 -42.24 -17.38 3.66
C ARG A 497 -42.40 -18.56 2.71
N ARG A 498 -41.60 -19.61 2.91
CA ARG A 498 -41.86 -20.91 2.28
C ARG A 498 -43.30 -21.25 2.64
N LEU A 499 -44.20 -21.14 1.67
CA LEU A 499 -45.54 -21.68 1.80
C LEU A 499 -45.36 -23.17 2.11
N ALA A 500 -45.95 -23.60 3.23
CA ALA A 500 -46.01 -25.01 3.58
C ALA A 500 -46.58 -25.80 2.38
N PRO A 501 -46.09 -27.02 2.12
CA PRO A 501 -46.64 -27.84 1.05
C PRO A 501 -48.14 -28.06 1.31
N PRO A 502 -48.99 -28.01 0.27
CA PRO A 502 -50.41 -28.23 0.44
C PRO A 502 -50.62 -29.66 0.96
N GLY A 503 -51.40 -29.77 2.03
CA GLY A 503 -51.76 -31.03 2.65
C GLY A 503 -52.43 -31.96 1.66
N SER A 504 -51.99 -33.20 1.69
CA SER A 504 -52.66 -34.38 1.15
C SER A 504 -54.04 -34.54 1.79
N PHE A 505 -55.07 -34.53 0.95
CA PHE A 505 -56.33 -35.26 1.20
C PHE A 505 -56.34 -36.50 0.32
#